data_AF-A7T9M2-F1
#
_entry.id   AF-A7T9M2-F1
#
_cell.length_a   1.000
_cell.length_b   1.000
_cell.length_c   1.000
_cell.angle_alpha   90.00
_cell.angle_beta   90.00
_cell.angle_gamma   90.00
#
_symmetry.space_group_name_H-M   'P 1'
#
loop_
_entity.id
_entity.type
_entity.pdbx_description
1 polymer ?
#
loop_
_entity_poly.entity_id
_entity_poly.type
_entity_poly.pdbx_seq_one_letter_code
_entity_poly.pdbx_strand_id
1 'polypeptide(L)'
;MIGELNVGRTELATQREIRLAAVAFDSRSFRGRMACLQIYNEALTLKQIRKSSGLCSEELIRPCINYTPIEDVTRAFNQTWYRLKGQQQISTQGPQSNLGLSGWMRGPHPQREIGAVERDLCFGDVRGSCQHKASVTVRHCFGYYVYKFIGLPQEHLQISVDKDVDAETLPERIFQERPRFQLTDHVFYEESNVPSPAQCVEYCLVAGEKCESLNYSSKDNGTCQLNNATASGYGHHLLANQSWAYFHPIALV
;
A
#
# COMPACT_ATOMS: atom_id res chain seq x y z
N MET A 1 -7.97 24.49 -14.37
CA MET A 1 -9.30 24.73 -13.78
C MET A 1 -9.37 23.88 -12.53
N ILE A 2 -9.37 24.54 -11.37
CA ILE A 2 -9.30 23.92 -10.05
C ILE A 2 -10.68 23.30 -9.76
N GLY A 3 -10.70 22.01 -9.42
CA GLY A 3 -11.92 21.24 -9.16
C GLY A 3 -12.73 21.85 -8.02
N GLU A 4 -14.03 21.98 -8.24
CA GLU A 4 -14.98 22.53 -7.27
C GLU A 4 -15.01 21.71 -5.97
N LEU A 5 -14.92 22.46 -4.87
CA LEU A 5 -15.41 22.08 -3.56
C LEU A 5 -16.94 21.94 -3.62
N ASN A 6 -17.47 20.89 -2.99
CA ASN A 6 -18.90 20.57 -2.84
C ASN A 6 -19.57 19.94 -4.06
N VAL A 7 -19.35 18.63 -4.24
CA VAL A 7 -20.42 17.80 -4.81
C VAL A 7 -21.59 17.89 -3.83
N GLY A 8 -22.61 18.69 -4.16
CA GLY A 8 -23.77 18.91 -3.29
C GLY A 8 -24.47 17.61 -2.86
N ARG A 9 -25.40 17.71 -1.90
CA ARG A 9 -26.22 16.56 -1.49
C ARG A 9 -27.19 16.21 -2.63
N THR A 10 -26.89 15.13 -3.35
CA THR A 10 -27.73 14.59 -4.43
C THR A 10 -28.37 13.29 -3.98
N GLU A 11 -29.69 13.19 -4.11
CA GLU A 11 -30.40 11.92 -3.99
C GLU A 11 -30.38 11.21 -5.34
N LEU A 12 -29.81 10.00 -5.38
CA LEU A 12 -29.77 9.16 -6.57
C LEU A 12 -30.95 8.19 -6.56
N ALA A 13 -31.59 8.00 -7.72
CA ALA A 13 -32.62 6.98 -7.88
C ALA A 13 -32.02 5.58 -7.66
N THR A 14 -32.53 4.82 -6.70
CA THR A 14 -31.99 3.51 -6.27
C THR A 14 -32.27 2.36 -7.24
N GLN A 15 -32.99 2.62 -8.34
CA GLN A 15 -33.48 1.59 -9.26
C GLN A 15 -32.56 1.36 -10.47
N ARG A 16 -31.42 2.07 -10.53
CA ARG A 16 -30.49 2.00 -11.65
C ARG A 16 -29.05 1.95 -11.14
N GLU A 17 -28.15 1.54 -12.03
CA GLU A 17 -26.72 1.53 -11.77
C GLU A 17 -26.20 2.92 -11.38
N ILE A 18 -25.36 2.97 -10.35
CA ILE A 18 -24.66 4.19 -9.95
C ILE A 18 -23.55 4.45 -10.96
N ARG A 19 -23.61 5.59 -11.65
CA ARG A 19 -22.54 6.07 -12.52
C ARG A 19 -21.84 7.25 -11.86
N LEU A 20 -20.56 7.09 -11.57
CA LEU A 20 -19.71 8.11 -10.94
C LEU A 20 -18.98 8.93 -12.01
N ALA A 21 -18.71 10.19 -11.68
CA ALA A 21 -17.99 11.13 -12.54
C ALA A 21 -18.57 11.22 -13.98
N ALA A 22 -19.90 11.16 -14.07
CA ALA A 22 -20.64 11.26 -15.33
C ALA A 22 -21.30 12.64 -15.46
N VAL A 23 -21.25 13.21 -16.67
CA VAL A 23 -22.03 14.40 -17.04
C VAL A 23 -23.27 13.94 -17.81
N ALA A 24 -24.42 14.55 -17.52
CA ALA A 24 -25.67 14.22 -18.21
C ALA A 24 -25.51 14.38 -19.74
N PHE A 25 -25.99 13.39 -20.50
CA PHE A 25 -25.89 13.33 -21.96
C PHE A 25 -24.46 13.30 -22.53
N ASP A 26 -23.44 13.12 -21.68
CA ASP A 26 -22.08 12.86 -22.11
C ASP A 26 -21.79 11.36 -22.08
N SER A 27 -21.47 10.79 -23.23
CA SER A 27 -21.13 9.37 -23.36
C SER A 27 -19.68 9.06 -22.99
N ARG A 28 -18.84 10.07 -22.78
CA ARG A 28 -17.43 9.88 -22.42
C ARG A 28 -17.32 9.39 -20.97
N SER A 29 -16.45 8.42 -20.77
CA SER A 29 -16.07 7.99 -19.43
C SER A 29 -15.12 8.99 -18.78
N PHE A 30 -15.23 9.15 -17.46
CA PHE A 30 -14.25 9.90 -16.67
C PHE A 30 -12.83 9.35 -16.89
N ARG A 31 -11.90 10.25 -17.22
CA ARG A 31 -10.47 9.95 -17.34
C ARG A 31 -9.74 10.64 -16.20
N GLY A 32 -9.65 9.96 -15.06
CA GLY A 32 -8.94 10.42 -13.87
C GLY A 32 -8.91 9.36 -12.78
N ARG A 33 -8.29 9.69 -11.64
CA ARG A 33 -8.18 8.78 -10.48
C ARG A 33 -9.11 9.24 -9.37
N MET A 34 -9.89 8.32 -8.82
CA MET A 34 -10.69 8.53 -7.62
C MET A 34 -9.91 7.99 -6.43
N ALA A 35 -9.52 8.87 -5.51
CA ALA A 35 -8.62 8.50 -4.41
C ALA A 35 -9.33 7.83 -3.24
N CYS A 36 -10.58 8.21 -2.97
CA CYS A 36 -11.39 7.62 -1.91
C CYS A 36 -12.88 7.69 -2.28
N LEU A 37 -13.60 6.58 -2.14
CA LEU A 37 -15.05 6.49 -2.29
C LEU A 37 -15.62 5.65 -1.16
N GLN A 38 -16.68 6.14 -0.53
CA GLN A 38 -17.39 5.43 0.52
C GLN A 38 -18.82 5.14 0.07
N ILE A 39 -19.18 3.86 0.04
CA ILE A 39 -20.54 3.39 -0.24
C ILE A 39 -21.03 2.63 0.98
N TYR A 40 -22.23 2.95 1.44
CA TYR A 40 -22.88 2.32 2.59
C TYR A 40 -24.16 1.64 2.14
N ASN A 41 -24.43 0.45 2.68
CA ASN A 41 -25.67 -0.29 2.45
C ASN A 41 -26.82 0.14 3.39
N GLU A 42 -26.56 1.11 4.27
CA GLU A 42 -27.52 1.66 5.22
C GLU A 42 -27.44 3.19 5.26
N ALA A 43 -28.56 3.83 5.61
CA ALA A 43 -28.61 5.28 5.78
C ALA A 43 -27.89 5.69 7.08
N LEU A 44 -26.79 6.43 6.95
CA LEU A 44 -26.01 6.90 8.08
C LEU A 44 -26.67 8.09 8.80
N THR A 45 -26.57 8.12 10.13
CA THR A 45 -26.90 9.29 10.96
C THR A 45 -25.87 10.41 10.79
N LEU A 46 -26.20 11.64 11.19
CA LEU A 46 -25.26 12.77 11.14
C LEU A 46 -23.96 12.52 11.91
N LYS A 47 -24.03 11.81 13.05
CA LYS A 47 -22.84 11.45 13.85
C LYS A 47 -21.97 10.42 13.11
N GLN A 48 -22.59 9.44 12.45
CA GLN A 48 -21.88 8.47 11.62
C GLN A 48 -21.26 9.15 10.40
N ILE A 49 -21.99 10.04 9.71
CA ILE A 49 -21.47 10.82 8.56
C ILE A 49 -20.22 11.61 8.97
N ARG A 50 -20.25 12.33 10.09
CA ARG A 50 -19.09 13.10 10.58
C ARG A 50 -17.89 12.23 10.92
N LYS A 51 -18.12 11.00 11.39
CA LYS A 51 -17.04 10.03 11.65
C LYS A 51 -16.50 9.47 10.33
N SER A 52 -17.39 9.10 9.42
CA SER A 52 -17.09 8.54 8.10
C SER A 52 -16.39 9.53 7.18
N SER A 53 -16.71 10.83 7.24
CA SER A 53 -16.04 11.86 6.44
C SER A 53 -14.54 11.95 6.72
N GLY A 54 -14.10 11.59 7.93
CA GLY A 54 -12.68 11.49 8.28
C GLY A 54 -11.98 10.25 7.70
N LEU A 55 -12.74 9.27 7.20
CA LEU A 55 -12.22 8.08 6.51
C LEU A 55 -11.96 8.33 5.02
N CYS A 56 -11.99 9.56 4.53
CA CYS A 56 -11.36 9.95 3.27
C CYS A 56 -10.36 11.06 3.60
N SER A 57 -9.26 10.68 4.25
CA SER A 57 -8.23 11.60 4.72
C SER A 57 -7.00 11.57 3.82
N GLU A 58 -6.20 12.63 3.90
CA GLU A 58 -4.83 12.66 3.41
C GLU A 58 -4.03 11.44 3.88
N GLU A 59 -4.30 10.90 5.07
CA GLU A 59 -3.57 9.76 5.63
C GLU A 59 -3.87 8.42 4.93
N LEU A 60 -5.04 8.30 4.30
CA LEU A 60 -5.39 7.16 3.45
C LEU A 60 -4.76 7.23 2.06
N ILE A 61 -4.53 8.45 1.57
CA ILE A 61 -3.96 8.72 0.24
C ILE A 61 -2.43 8.94 0.34
N ARG A 62 -1.89 9.04 1.57
CA ARG A 62 -0.46 9.25 1.77
C ARG A 62 0.30 8.13 1.05
N PRO A 63 1.27 8.48 0.21
CA PRO A 63 2.11 7.47 -0.41
C PRO A 63 2.89 6.74 0.69
N CYS A 64 3.23 5.48 0.42
CA CYS A 64 4.05 4.67 1.30
C CYS A 64 5.54 5.05 1.22
N ILE A 65 5.83 6.33 1.47
CA ILE A 65 7.16 6.92 1.42
C ILE A 65 7.53 7.55 2.77
N ASN A 66 8.82 7.85 2.94
CA ASN A 66 9.40 8.47 4.14
C ASN A 66 9.22 7.63 5.41
N TYR A 67 9.51 6.33 5.32
CA TYR A 67 9.66 5.44 6.46
C TYR A 67 11.14 5.11 6.68
N THR A 68 11.49 4.70 7.89
CA THR A 68 12.83 4.23 8.24
C THR A 68 12.86 2.69 8.24
N PRO A 69 13.73 2.03 7.46
CA PRO A 69 13.93 0.59 7.57
C PRO A 69 14.58 0.22 8.90
N ILE A 70 14.03 -0.76 9.61
CA ILE A 70 14.57 -1.28 10.88
C ILE A 70 14.62 -2.81 10.86
N GLU A 71 15.64 -3.36 11.51
CA GLU A 71 15.80 -4.81 11.68
C GLU A 71 14.96 -5.35 12.83
N ASP A 72 14.78 -4.53 13.87
CA ASP A 72 14.02 -4.84 15.08
C ASP A 72 13.41 -3.56 15.66
N VAL A 73 12.29 -3.71 16.35
CA VAL A 73 11.48 -2.62 16.93
C VAL A 73 12.17 -1.96 18.13
N THR A 74 13.18 -2.58 18.74
CA THR A 74 14.01 -1.94 19.78
C THR A 74 14.67 -0.63 19.32
N ARG A 75 14.82 -0.41 18.01
CA ARG A 75 15.35 0.84 17.42
C ARG A 75 14.27 1.88 17.09
N ALA A 76 13.00 1.61 17.37
CA ALA A 76 11.90 2.47 16.98
C ALA A 76 11.70 3.63 17.97
N PHE A 77 11.54 4.84 17.42
CA PHE A 77 11.15 6.04 18.15
C PHE A 77 9.65 6.29 18.01
N ASN A 78 9.07 6.90 19.04
CA ASN A 78 7.67 7.27 19.06
C ASN A 78 7.35 8.23 17.89
N GLN A 79 6.18 8.03 17.27
CA GLN A 79 5.64 8.84 16.17
C GLN A 79 6.43 8.84 14.85
N THR A 80 7.40 7.95 14.68
CA THR A 80 8.13 7.75 13.41
C THR A 80 7.57 6.55 12.64
N TRP A 81 7.50 6.63 11.30
CA TRP A 81 7.10 5.51 10.44
C TRP A 81 8.28 4.58 10.17
N TYR A 82 8.04 3.28 10.31
CA TYR A 82 9.04 2.23 10.16
C TYR A 82 8.58 1.12 9.21
N ARG A 83 9.54 0.53 8.49
CA ARG A 83 9.37 -0.72 7.74
C ARG A 83 10.31 -1.76 8.34
N LEU A 84 9.80 -2.93 8.66
CA LEU A 84 10.64 -4.07 9.07
C LEU A 84 11.43 -4.57 7.85
N LYS A 85 12.73 -4.83 8.02
CA LYS A 85 13.57 -5.46 6.97
C LYS A 85 13.23 -6.95 6.86
N GLY A 86 13.46 -7.54 5.69
CA GLY A 86 12.92 -8.87 5.37
C GLY A 86 11.40 -8.80 5.21
N GLN A 87 10.77 -9.74 4.50
CA GLN A 87 9.32 -9.79 4.40
C GLN A 87 8.71 -10.20 5.75
N GLN A 88 8.70 -9.26 6.68
CA GLN A 88 8.31 -9.42 8.07
C GLN A 88 7.17 -8.47 8.39
N GLN A 89 6.26 -8.95 9.22
CA GLN A 89 5.13 -8.17 9.73
C GLN A 89 4.94 -8.43 11.23
N ILE A 90 4.35 -7.49 11.96
CA ILE A 90 4.11 -7.68 13.40
C ILE A 90 3.07 -8.78 13.59
N SER A 91 3.37 -9.76 14.42
CA SER A 91 2.44 -10.89 14.61
C SER A 91 1.12 -10.43 15.20
N THR A 92 0.04 -11.08 14.75
CA THR A 92 -1.32 -10.87 15.26
C THR A 92 -1.83 -12.05 16.10
N GLN A 93 -1.07 -13.15 16.15
CA GLN A 93 -1.48 -14.41 16.77
C GLN A 93 -1.16 -14.51 18.27
N GLY A 94 -0.57 -13.46 18.86
CA GLY A 94 -0.18 -13.47 20.27
C GLY A 94 1.34 -13.50 20.46
N PRO A 95 1.78 -13.63 21.72
CA PRO A 95 3.20 -13.72 22.05
C PRO A 95 3.78 -15.05 21.56
N GLN A 96 4.84 -15.00 20.75
CA GLN A 96 5.47 -16.20 20.17
C GLN A 96 6.69 -16.71 20.97
N SER A 97 7.16 -15.95 21.96
CA SER A 97 8.33 -16.31 22.77
C SER A 97 7.96 -16.82 24.15
N ASN A 98 8.55 -17.96 24.54
CA ASN A 98 8.51 -18.49 25.92
C ASN A 98 9.46 -17.75 26.88
N LEU A 99 10.31 -16.87 26.36
CA LEU A 99 11.32 -16.14 27.10
C LEU A 99 10.91 -14.68 27.25
N GLY A 100 10.51 -14.30 28.48
CA GLY A 100 10.16 -12.91 28.82
C GLY A 100 8.83 -12.42 28.26
N LEU A 101 8.63 -11.11 28.32
CA LEU A 101 7.47 -10.43 27.73
C LEU A 101 7.71 -10.19 26.24
N SER A 102 6.73 -10.56 25.42
CA SER A 102 6.75 -10.26 23.98
C SER A 102 5.50 -9.52 23.55
N GLY A 103 5.69 -8.60 22.60
CA GLY A 103 4.65 -7.76 22.01
C GLY A 103 3.97 -8.43 20.81
N TRP A 104 2.69 -8.20 20.63
CA TRP A 104 1.95 -8.51 19.39
C TRP A 104 0.87 -7.46 19.13
N MET A 105 0.41 -7.38 17.88
CA MET A 105 -0.66 -6.48 17.48
C MET A 105 -2.03 -7.13 17.68
N ARG A 106 -2.94 -6.43 18.35
CA ARG A 106 -4.33 -6.86 18.48
C ARG A 106 -5.11 -6.43 17.24
N GLY A 107 -5.57 -7.42 16.47
CA GLY A 107 -6.37 -7.25 15.27
C GLY A 107 -5.59 -7.46 13.97
N PRO A 108 -6.26 -7.80 12.86
CA PRO A 108 -5.65 -8.24 11.60
C PRO A 108 -5.05 -7.06 10.83
N HIS A 109 -3.93 -7.18 10.13
CA HIS A 109 -3.40 -6.08 9.28
C HIS A 109 -4.46 -5.46 8.34
N PRO A 110 -4.45 -4.13 8.08
CA PRO A 110 -5.42 -3.49 7.21
C PRO A 110 -5.27 -3.97 5.76
N GLN A 111 -6.37 -3.96 5.01
CA GLN A 111 -6.31 -4.01 3.55
C GLN A 111 -5.80 -2.65 3.02
N ARG A 112 -5.25 -2.62 1.81
CA ARG A 112 -4.63 -1.41 1.25
C ARG A 112 -5.65 -0.29 1.08
N GLU A 113 -6.87 -0.66 0.69
CA GLU A 113 -7.98 0.25 0.42
C GLU A 113 -8.52 0.90 1.71
N ILE A 114 -8.29 0.26 2.86
CA ILE A 114 -8.65 0.77 4.18
C ILE A 114 -7.62 1.78 4.68
N GLY A 115 -6.40 1.77 4.12
CA GLY A 115 -5.29 2.63 4.47
C GLY A 115 -4.79 2.47 5.91
N ALA A 116 -4.41 3.58 6.55
CA ALA A 116 -3.82 3.55 7.89
C ALA A 116 -4.89 3.35 8.97
N VAL A 117 -4.64 2.40 9.88
CA VAL A 117 -5.53 2.09 11.01
C VAL A 117 -4.74 2.05 12.31
N GLU A 118 -5.36 2.52 13.39
CA GLU A 118 -4.79 2.39 14.74
C GLU A 118 -5.13 1.03 15.34
N ARG A 119 -4.16 0.45 16.06
CA ARG A 119 -4.24 -0.84 16.73
C ARG A 119 -3.57 -0.77 18.07
N ASP A 120 -4.00 -1.66 18.95
CA ASP A 120 -3.33 -1.85 20.22
C ASP A 120 -2.18 -2.84 20.06
N LEU A 121 -1.00 -2.49 20.55
CA LEU A 121 0.05 -3.42 20.88
C LEU A 121 -0.17 -3.93 22.30
N CYS A 122 0.00 -5.23 22.47
CA CYS A 122 -0.10 -5.90 23.74
C CYS A 122 1.21 -6.59 24.04
N PHE A 123 1.77 -6.35 25.23
CA PHE A 123 2.99 -7.00 25.71
C PHE A 123 2.63 -7.90 26.88
N GLY A 124 2.97 -9.17 26.76
CA GLY A 124 2.54 -10.20 27.70
C GLY A 124 3.42 -11.43 27.64
N ASP A 125 3.17 -12.33 28.60
CA ASP A 125 3.74 -13.67 28.59
C ASP A 125 2.91 -14.60 27.68
N VAL A 126 3.40 -15.82 27.49
CA VAL A 126 2.74 -16.85 26.67
C VAL A 126 1.34 -17.24 27.13
N ARG A 127 0.92 -16.84 28.34
CA ARG A 127 -0.46 -17.05 28.81
C ARG A 127 -1.43 -16.05 28.17
N GLY A 128 -0.93 -15.10 27.37
CA GLY A 128 -1.73 -14.13 26.62
C GLY A 128 -2.25 -12.96 27.46
N SER A 129 -1.82 -12.83 28.71
CA SER A 129 -2.23 -11.74 29.59
C SER A 129 -1.54 -10.43 29.17
N CYS A 130 -2.32 -9.40 28.89
CA CYS A 130 -1.82 -8.10 28.44
C CYS A 130 -1.32 -7.26 29.61
N GLN A 131 -0.01 -7.26 29.84
CA GLN A 131 0.62 -6.56 30.97
C GLN A 131 0.89 -5.10 30.64
N HIS A 132 1.44 -4.83 29.46
CA HIS A 132 1.65 -3.46 28.96
C HIS A 132 0.94 -3.24 27.63
N LYS A 133 0.50 -2.00 27.42
CA LYS A 133 -0.20 -1.58 26.20
C LYS A 133 0.54 -0.41 25.57
N ALA A 134 0.63 -0.44 24.26
CA ALA A 134 1.01 0.69 23.43
C ALA A 134 0.03 0.76 22.25
N SER A 135 0.10 1.83 21.47
CA SER A 135 -0.64 1.92 20.21
C SER A 135 0.32 1.81 19.02
N VAL A 136 -0.18 1.34 17.90
CA VAL A 136 0.51 1.36 16.61
C VAL A 136 -0.46 1.77 15.53
N THR A 137 -0.08 2.75 14.72
CA THR A 137 -0.74 3.02 13.45
C THR A 137 -0.07 2.15 12.38
N VAL A 138 -0.83 1.30 11.70
CA VAL A 138 -0.34 0.39 10.67
C VAL A 138 -1.01 0.71 9.34
N ARG A 139 -0.24 0.65 8.25
CA ARG A 139 -0.73 0.84 6.88
C ARG A 139 -0.16 -0.25 5.98
N HIS A 140 -1.01 -0.78 5.10
CA HIS A 140 -0.61 -1.73 4.07
C HIS A 140 -0.14 -0.97 2.83
N CYS A 141 1.11 -1.19 2.44
CA CYS A 141 1.72 -0.70 1.22
C CYS A 141 1.75 -1.80 0.15
N PHE A 142 2.27 -1.52 -1.04
CA PHE A 142 2.42 -2.58 -2.04
C PHE A 142 3.47 -3.61 -1.60
N GLY A 143 3.02 -4.72 -1.02
CA GLY A 143 3.86 -5.86 -0.65
C GLY A 143 4.54 -5.79 0.72
N TYR A 144 4.28 -4.75 1.51
CA TYR A 144 4.81 -4.62 2.86
C TYR A 144 3.91 -3.76 3.73
N TYR A 145 4.14 -3.80 5.04
CA TYR A 145 3.47 -2.94 6.01
C TYR A 145 4.44 -1.92 6.59
N VAL A 146 3.90 -0.74 6.90
CA VAL A 146 4.61 0.28 7.66
C VAL A 146 3.88 0.56 8.97
N TYR A 147 4.66 0.86 10.00
CA TYR A 147 4.20 0.96 11.38
C TYR A 147 4.67 2.27 12.00
N LYS A 148 3.78 2.97 12.69
CA LYS A 148 4.10 4.14 13.49
C LYS A 148 3.69 3.87 14.93
N PHE A 149 4.67 3.74 15.78
CA PHE A 149 4.46 3.34 17.17
C PHE A 149 4.16 4.53 18.06
N ILE A 150 3.26 4.35 19.03
CA ILE A 150 2.84 5.38 19.98
C ILE A 150 2.89 4.81 21.40
N GLY A 151 3.75 5.38 22.23
CA GLY A 151 3.89 4.99 23.63
C GLY A 151 4.57 3.64 23.83
N LEU A 152 5.58 3.30 23.01
CA LEU A 152 6.41 2.13 23.28
C LEU A 152 7.11 2.29 24.64
N PRO A 153 7.12 1.25 25.48
CA PRO A 153 7.89 1.26 26.71
C PRO A 153 9.38 1.45 26.39
N GLN A 154 10.13 2.17 27.24
CA GLN A 154 11.58 2.36 27.06
C GLN A 154 12.39 1.08 27.31
N GLU A 155 11.74 0.05 27.82
CA GLU A 155 12.31 -1.25 28.11
C GLU A 155 12.52 -2.01 26.79
N HIS A 156 13.55 -2.87 26.71
CA HIS A 156 13.90 -3.66 25.51
C HIS A 156 12.87 -4.76 25.20
N LEU A 157 11.60 -4.40 25.07
CA LEU A 157 10.52 -5.33 24.80
C LEU A 157 10.56 -5.73 23.33
N GLN A 158 10.74 -7.03 23.10
CA GLN A 158 10.71 -7.60 21.76
C GLN A 158 9.27 -7.65 21.25
N ILE A 159 9.07 -7.36 19.97
CA ILE A 159 7.79 -7.57 19.28
C ILE A 159 7.91 -8.83 18.44
N SER A 160 6.94 -9.73 18.57
CA SER A 160 6.83 -10.93 17.76
C SER A 160 6.57 -10.54 16.31
N VAL A 161 7.31 -11.14 15.38
CA VAL A 161 7.20 -10.87 13.95
C VAL A 161 6.94 -12.19 13.21
N ASP A 162 5.93 -12.17 12.36
CA ASP A 162 5.69 -13.26 11.42
C ASP A 162 6.61 -13.04 10.22
N LYS A 163 7.42 -14.05 9.90
CA LYS A 163 8.17 -14.10 8.64
C LYS A 163 7.30 -14.72 7.58
N ASP A 164 7.24 -14.08 6.42
CA ASP A 164 6.61 -14.69 5.26
C ASP A 164 7.51 -15.83 4.76
N VAL A 165 7.05 -17.08 4.94
CA VAL A 165 7.85 -18.29 4.66
C VAL A 165 8.06 -18.47 3.15
N ASP A 166 7.20 -17.87 2.32
CA ASP A 166 7.29 -17.90 0.86
C ASP A 166 8.26 -16.84 0.29
N ALA A 167 8.79 -15.94 1.14
CA ALA A 167 9.71 -14.87 0.78
C ALA A 167 11.13 -15.33 0.43
N GLU A 168 11.53 -16.51 0.91
CA GLU A 168 12.84 -17.10 0.59
C GLU A 168 12.90 -17.61 -0.87
N THR A 169 11.75 -17.67 -1.56
CA THR A 169 11.62 -18.06 -2.97
C THR A 169 11.06 -16.94 -3.83
N LEU A 170 11.37 -15.66 -3.57
CA LEU A 170 11.13 -14.63 -4.57
C LEU A 170 11.84 -15.06 -5.87
N PRO A 171 11.13 -15.23 -7.00
CA PRO A 171 11.78 -15.63 -8.23
C PRO A 171 12.83 -14.58 -8.55
N GLU A 172 14.08 -15.00 -8.72
CA GLU A 172 15.20 -14.14 -9.08
C GLU A 172 15.01 -13.64 -10.53
N ARG A 173 14.03 -12.74 -10.71
CA ARG A 173 13.76 -12.05 -11.96
C ARG A 173 14.50 -10.74 -11.91
N ILE A 174 15.57 -10.65 -12.70
CA ILE A 174 16.25 -9.38 -12.92
C ILE A 174 15.51 -8.64 -14.02
N PHE A 175 15.40 -7.33 -13.87
CA PHE A 175 14.84 -6.46 -14.89
C PHE A 175 15.94 -5.61 -15.51
N GLN A 176 15.98 -5.59 -16.84
CA GLN A 176 16.87 -4.72 -17.60
C GLN A 176 16.11 -3.47 -18.06
N GLU A 177 16.73 -2.32 -17.85
CA GLU A 177 16.19 -1.03 -18.30
C GLU A 177 16.38 -0.83 -19.81
N ARG A 178 15.31 -0.39 -20.46
CA ARG A 178 15.27 0.17 -21.80
C ARG A 178 14.78 1.63 -21.72
N PRO A 179 15.70 2.60 -21.71
CA PRO A 179 15.35 4.01 -21.50
C PRO A 179 14.59 4.58 -22.70
N ARG A 180 13.72 5.56 -22.44
CA ARG A 180 12.90 6.28 -23.43
C ARG A 180 11.84 5.41 -24.12
N PHE A 181 11.39 4.36 -23.46
CA PHE A 181 10.30 3.51 -23.91
C PHE A 181 9.28 3.32 -22.78
N GLN A 182 8.05 3.05 -23.18
CA GLN A 182 6.95 2.72 -22.28
C GLN A 182 6.08 1.66 -22.96
N LEU A 183 5.76 0.58 -22.26
CA LEU A 183 4.76 -0.38 -22.72
C LEU A 183 3.37 0.15 -22.32
N THR A 184 2.50 0.39 -23.30
CA THR A 184 1.13 0.85 -23.09
C THR A 184 0.13 -0.31 -23.13
N ASP A 185 -1.12 -0.05 -22.74
CA ASP A 185 -2.27 -0.97 -22.85
C ASP A 185 -2.21 -2.24 -21.97
N HIS A 186 -1.07 -2.49 -21.32
CA HIS A 186 -0.84 -3.62 -20.41
C HIS A 186 -0.64 -3.19 -18.95
N VAL A 187 -0.73 -1.89 -18.66
CA VAL A 187 -0.60 -1.35 -17.31
C VAL A 187 -1.81 -1.79 -16.48
N PHE A 188 -1.60 -2.68 -15.51
CA PHE A 188 -2.65 -3.12 -14.59
C PHE A 188 -2.55 -2.47 -13.20
N TYR A 189 -1.42 -1.83 -12.91
CA TYR A 189 -1.20 -1.09 -11.68
C TYR A 189 -0.36 0.15 -11.95
N GLU A 190 -0.68 1.25 -11.29
CA GLU A 190 0.10 2.49 -11.31
C GLU A 190 0.19 3.07 -9.89
N GLU A 191 1.39 3.45 -9.49
CA GLU A 191 1.66 4.12 -8.22
C GLU A 191 2.42 5.42 -8.45
N SER A 192 2.01 6.48 -7.76
CA SER A 192 2.70 7.78 -7.78
C SER A 192 3.57 7.97 -6.54
N ASN A 193 4.53 8.88 -6.63
CA ASN A 193 5.54 9.13 -5.60
C ASN A 193 6.40 7.89 -5.28
N VAL A 194 6.76 7.09 -6.28
CA VAL A 194 7.69 5.98 -6.10
C VAL A 194 9.12 6.51 -6.31
N PRO A 195 9.95 6.62 -5.26
CA PRO A 195 11.18 7.43 -5.29
C PRO A 195 12.30 6.83 -6.16
N SER A 196 12.21 5.56 -6.54
CA SER A 196 13.25 4.90 -7.35
C SER A 196 12.69 3.77 -8.23
N PRO A 197 13.35 3.47 -9.37
CA PRO A 197 13.00 2.31 -10.19
C PRO A 197 13.20 0.99 -9.43
N ALA A 198 14.15 0.92 -8.49
CA ALA A 198 14.37 -0.26 -7.66
C ALA A 198 13.15 -0.59 -6.79
N GLN A 199 12.46 0.42 -6.25
CA GLN A 199 11.23 0.21 -5.49
C GLN A 199 10.06 -0.22 -6.42
N CYS A 200 10.04 0.25 -7.67
CA CYS A 200 9.07 -0.22 -8.66
C CYS A 200 9.32 -1.69 -9.04
N VAL A 201 10.58 -2.10 -9.17
CA VAL A 201 10.97 -3.51 -9.34
C VAL A 201 10.51 -4.36 -8.17
N GLU A 202 10.70 -3.88 -6.93
CA GLU A 202 10.20 -4.57 -5.73
C GLU A 202 8.68 -4.80 -5.80
N TYR A 203 7.90 -3.80 -6.25
CA TYR A 203 6.46 -3.99 -6.45
C TYR A 203 6.16 -5.08 -7.48
N CYS A 204 6.89 -5.11 -8.59
CA CYS A 204 6.70 -6.16 -9.59
C CYS A 204 7.02 -7.57 -9.05
N LEU A 205 8.10 -7.71 -8.27
CA LEU A 205 8.49 -8.97 -7.65
C LEU A 205 7.43 -9.46 -6.66
N VAL A 206 6.88 -8.58 -5.83
CA VAL A 206 5.79 -8.92 -4.90
C VAL A 206 4.48 -9.23 -5.62
N ALA A 207 4.22 -8.59 -6.77
CA ALA A 207 3.06 -8.94 -7.60
C ALA A 207 3.16 -10.35 -8.21
N GLY A 208 4.35 -10.96 -8.19
CA GLY A 208 4.60 -12.31 -8.67
C GLY A 208 4.27 -12.46 -10.16
N GLU A 209 3.56 -13.53 -10.51
CA GLU A 209 3.17 -13.85 -11.88
C GLU A 209 2.26 -12.79 -12.53
N LYS A 210 1.60 -11.94 -11.74
CA LYS A 210 0.75 -10.86 -12.28
C LYS A 210 1.56 -9.76 -12.95
N CYS A 211 2.85 -9.61 -12.59
CA CYS A 211 3.73 -8.62 -13.18
C CYS A 211 4.76 -9.27 -14.10
N GLU A 212 4.67 -8.97 -15.39
CA GLU A 212 5.61 -9.47 -16.39
C GLU A 212 6.71 -8.45 -16.73
N SER A 213 6.39 -7.16 -16.72
CA SER A 213 7.33 -6.05 -16.96
C SER A 213 6.85 -4.79 -16.23
N LEU A 214 7.63 -3.70 -16.25
CA LEU A 214 7.22 -2.45 -15.61
C LEU A 214 7.68 -1.21 -16.39
N ASN A 215 7.01 -0.09 -16.19
CA ASN A 215 7.47 1.23 -16.63
C ASN A 215 7.78 2.09 -15.40
N TYR A 216 8.78 2.95 -15.50
CA TYR A 216 9.08 3.93 -14.48
C TYR A 216 9.33 5.30 -15.11
N SER A 217 8.77 6.34 -14.50
CA SER A 217 9.08 7.74 -14.79
C SER A 217 9.61 8.39 -13.53
N SER A 218 10.68 9.17 -13.62
CA SER A 218 11.19 9.96 -12.49
C SER A 218 10.48 11.30 -12.31
N LYS A 219 9.51 11.64 -13.18
CA LYS A 219 8.71 12.86 -13.08
C LYS A 219 7.81 12.84 -11.85
N ASP A 220 7.51 14.01 -11.30
CA ASP A 220 6.52 14.22 -10.23
C ASP A 220 6.72 13.27 -9.02
N ASN A 221 7.94 13.25 -8.47
CA ASN A 221 8.38 12.34 -7.39
C ASN A 221 8.34 10.85 -7.73
N GLY A 222 8.23 10.52 -9.02
CA GLY A 222 8.33 9.18 -9.54
C GLY A 222 6.98 8.49 -9.72
N THR A 223 6.79 7.82 -10.85
CA THR A 223 5.60 7.03 -11.16
C THR A 223 6.03 5.63 -11.60
N CYS A 224 5.46 4.61 -10.96
CA CYS A 224 5.68 3.20 -11.27
C CYS A 224 4.43 2.64 -11.94
N GLN A 225 4.59 1.90 -13.04
CA GLN A 225 3.52 1.15 -13.68
C GLN A 225 3.91 -0.31 -13.79
N LEU A 226 3.08 -1.23 -13.32
CA LEU A 226 3.29 -2.66 -13.52
C LEU A 226 2.47 -3.15 -14.71
N ASN A 227 3.09 -3.96 -15.55
CA ASN A 227 2.49 -4.49 -16.76
C ASN A 227 2.28 -6.00 -16.64
N ASN A 228 1.16 -6.49 -17.16
CA ASN A 228 0.83 -7.92 -17.21
C ASN A 228 1.30 -8.59 -18.50
N ALA A 229 2.23 -7.96 -19.21
CA ALA A 229 2.78 -8.45 -20.46
C ALA A 229 4.21 -7.95 -20.67
N THR A 230 4.93 -8.51 -21.65
CA THR A 230 6.23 -8.01 -22.13
C THR A 230 6.17 -7.55 -23.58
N ALA A 231 7.12 -6.68 -23.96
CA ALA A 231 7.32 -6.26 -25.34
C ALA A 231 7.64 -7.41 -26.32
N SER A 232 8.09 -8.58 -25.84
CA SER A 232 8.33 -9.75 -26.69
C SER A 232 7.04 -10.28 -27.32
N GLY A 233 5.91 -10.21 -26.59
CA GLY A 233 4.59 -10.57 -27.11
C GLY A 233 3.83 -9.40 -27.74
N TYR A 234 4.12 -8.16 -27.31
CA TYR A 234 3.33 -6.97 -27.63
C TYR A 234 4.19 -5.79 -28.07
N GLY A 235 5.16 -6.02 -28.96
CA GLY A 235 6.10 -4.99 -29.39
C GLY A 235 5.47 -3.74 -30.01
N HIS A 236 4.27 -3.84 -30.57
CA HIS A 236 3.52 -2.70 -31.13
C HIS A 236 2.94 -1.76 -30.06
N HIS A 237 2.79 -2.23 -28.82
CA HIS A 237 2.42 -1.40 -27.66
C HIS A 237 3.64 -0.78 -26.97
N LEU A 238 4.87 -1.11 -27.40
CA LEU A 238 6.08 -0.50 -26.85
C LEU A 238 6.39 0.81 -27.59
N LEU A 239 5.98 1.93 -26.99
CA LEU A 239 6.07 3.25 -27.59
C LEU A 239 7.31 4.00 -27.11
N ALA A 240 7.91 4.80 -28.00
CA ALA A 240 8.97 5.72 -27.63
C ALA A 240 8.41 6.87 -26.78
N ASN A 241 8.93 7.04 -25.57
CA ASN A 241 8.51 8.09 -24.65
C ASN A 241 9.69 8.58 -23.82
N GLN A 242 10.12 9.83 -24.05
CA GLN A 242 11.32 10.40 -23.41
C GLN A 242 11.24 10.50 -21.89
N SER A 243 10.03 10.45 -21.32
CA SER A 243 9.83 10.64 -19.87
C SER A 243 9.82 9.32 -19.09
N TRP A 244 9.93 8.19 -19.79
CA TRP A 244 9.74 6.86 -19.21
C TRP A 244 10.90 5.93 -19.56
N ALA A 245 11.10 4.94 -18.70
CA ALA A 245 11.95 3.81 -18.92
C ALA A 245 11.13 2.53 -18.77
N TYR A 246 11.28 1.61 -19.72
CA TYR A 246 10.63 0.31 -19.73
C TYR A 246 11.60 -0.74 -19.20
N PHE A 247 11.16 -1.62 -18.33
CA PHE A 247 11.98 -2.62 -17.67
C PHE A 247 11.43 -4.01 -18.00
N HIS A 248 12.22 -4.83 -18.69
CA HIS A 248 11.83 -6.18 -19.08
C HIS A 248 12.62 -7.24 -18.31
N PRO A 249 12.05 -8.42 -18.08
CA PRO A 249 12.76 -9.49 -17.40
C PRO A 249 13.91 -10.00 -18.26
N ILE A 250 15.00 -10.41 -17.61
CA ILE A 250 16.11 -11.14 -18.20
C ILE A 250 16.32 -12.44 -17.42
N ALA A 251 16.74 -13.49 -18.12
CA ALA A 251 17.10 -14.75 -17.49
C ALA A 251 18.48 -14.62 -16.82
N LEU A 252 18.62 -15.17 -15.62
CA LEU A 252 19.92 -15.46 -15.03
C LEU A 252 20.51 -16.65 -15.79
N VAL A 253 21.62 -16.41 -16.51
CA VAL A 253 22.41 -17.44 -17.20
C VAL A 253 23.46 -17.99 -16.25
#